data_AF-A0A3P6NXL5-F1
#
_entry.id   AF-A0A3P6NXL5-F1
#
_cell.length_a   1.000
_cell.length_b   1.000
_cell.length_c   1.000
_cell.angle_alpha   90.00
_cell.angle_beta   90.00
_cell.angle_gamma   90.00
#
_symmetry.space_group_name_H-M   'P 1'
#
loop_
_entity.id
_entity.type
_entity.pdbx_description
1 polymer ?
#
loop_
_entity_poly.entity_id
_entity_poly.type
_entity_poly.pdbx_seq_one_letter_code
_entity_poly.pdbx_strand_id
1 'polypeptide(L)'
;MDSRRRLLSFGWIAWDVLAEIKKEGTVRESKFIVTADPLCGQISTRMRTFCDNNQEDFNRTITTLKEKLEVVKRYCQKYKGLAELVYVLCKWADLERLCEGRVRREHLCVLLLQFGIGHMKSENITSFAFLERVDRVNAHESVEMIDLNSNFGGIGKCFLAFLQYLSTRAFEAKKLFNFLVPDMGYPSVWKRGEWFELHRAAIKTFYRILFTSRMDMLPESGQISLCDSSAYLMTEAEPFVLEIPMDLSSSDEELGEKVQRCSNVRYLRLRRIPERKNRVVISAYGTLESLHRLRDILAVKPALSARGDTKSCNDMMLRQVYERIVALP
;
A
#
# COMPACT_ATOMS: atom_id res chain seq x y z
N MET A 1 44.85 4.45 -16.67
CA MET A 1 43.71 3.58 -16.33
C MET A 1 43.21 4.01 -14.97
N ASP A 2 42.09 4.73 -14.89
CA ASP A 2 41.46 5.07 -13.61
C ASP A 2 39.95 4.89 -13.74
N SER A 3 39.50 3.69 -13.38
CA SER A 3 38.09 3.33 -13.33
C SER A 3 37.47 4.00 -12.11
N ARG A 4 36.88 5.19 -12.29
CA ARG A 4 35.98 5.82 -11.30
C ARG A 4 34.91 4.80 -10.92
N ARG A 5 35.07 4.16 -9.77
CA ARG A 5 34.07 3.27 -9.17
C ARG A 5 32.84 4.12 -8.84
N ARG A 6 31.86 4.14 -9.74
CA ARG A 6 30.51 4.62 -9.44
C ARG A 6 29.94 3.72 -8.35
N LEU A 7 29.92 4.22 -7.11
CA LEU A 7 29.09 3.66 -6.06
C LEU A 7 27.63 3.85 -6.49
N LEU A 8 26.98 2.74 -6.87
CA LEU A 8 25.55 2.72 -7.10
C LEU A 8 24.88 2.78 -5.72
N SER A 9 24.33 3.93 -5.35
CA SER A 9 23.48 4.05 -4.17
C SER A 9 22.16 3.35 -4.45
N PHE A 10 22.01 2.18 -3.87
CA PHE A 10 20.84 1.34 -3.99
C PHE A 10 19.75 1.84 -3.03
N GLY A 11 19.03 2.91 -3.41
CA GLY A 11 17.96 3.49 -2.58
C GLY A 11 16.88 2.48 -2.13
N TRP A 12 16.61 1.45 -2.95
CA TRP A 12 15.74 0.31 -2.62
C TRP A 12 16.19 -0.55 -1.42
N ILE A 13 17.48 -0.65 -1.11
CA ILE A 13 17.96 -1.41 0.06
C ILE A 13 17.54 -0.69 1.34
N ALA A 14 17.55 0.65 1.34
CA ALA A 14 17.01 1.41 2.46
C ALA A 14 15.51 1.14 2.63
N TRP A 15 14.77 0.98 1.53
CA TRP A 15 13.35 0.62 1.58
C TRP A 15 13.10 -0.79 2.13
N ASP A 16 13.89 -1.79 1.71
CA ASP A 16 13.78 -3.15 2.22
C ASP A 16 14.15 -3.24 3.71
N VAL A 17 15.21 -2.53 4.13
CA VAL A 17 15.62 -2.44 5.54
C VAL A 17 14.56 -1.73 6.38
N LEU A 18 13.99 -0.62 5.89
CA LEU A 18 12.92 0.09 6.59
C LEU A 18 11.65 -0.74 6.70
N ALA A 19 11.32 -1.54 5.67
CA ALA A 19 10.20 -2.46 5.70
C ALA A 19 10.38 -3.54 6.78
N GLU A 20 11.58 -4.12 6.88
CA GLU A 20 11.87 -5.14 7.90
C GLU A 20 11.90 -4.54 9.32
N ILE A 21 12.49 -3.35 9.50
CA ILE A 21 12.48 -2.64 10.79
C ILE A 21 11.06 -2.29 11.24
N LYS A 22 10.21 -1.82 10.32
CA LYS A 22 8.80 -1.50 10.64
C LYS A 22 8.02 -2.75 11.01
N LYS A 23 8.26 -3.86 10.31
CA LYS A 23 7.66 -5.17 10.61
C LYS A 23 8.08 -5.65 12.00
N GLU A 24 9.35 -5.57 12.36
CA GLU A 24 9.82 -5.88 13.72
C GLU A 24 9.27 -4.94 14.80
N GLY A 25 9.18 -3.63 14.51
CA GLY A 25 8.63 -2.63 15.43
C GLY A 25 7.15 -2.88 15.75
N THR A 26 6.37 -3.24 14.72
CA THR A 26 4.94 -3.57 14.87
C THR A 26 4.75 -4.81 15.76
N VAL A 27 5.66 -5.79 15.69
CA VAL A 27 5.65 -6.99 16.54
C VAL A 27 5.99 -6.68 17.99
N ARG A 28 6.85 -5.68 18.25
CA ARG A 28 7.28 -5.30 19.62
C ARG A 28 6.23 -4.52 20.42
N GLU A 29 5.39 -3.73 19.75
CA GLU A 29 4.36 -2.91 20.42
C GLU A 29 3.10 -3.73 20.79
N SER A 30 2.86 -4.86 20.13
CA SER A 30 1.73 -5.76 20.44
C SER A 30 2.07 -6.74 21.58
N LYS A 31 2.06 -6.27 22.83
CA LYS A 31 1.95 -7.17 23.99
C LYS A 31 0.52 -7.73 24.01
N PHE A 32 0.40 -9.05 23.79
CA PHE A 32 -0.82 -9.88 23.78
C PHE A 32 -1.73 -9.82 22.53
N ILE A 33 -1.29 -10.40 21.40
CA ILE A 33 -2.16 -11.19 20.51
C ILE A 33 -1.34 -12.32 19.88
N VAL A 34 -1.86 -13.55 19.86
CA VAL A 34 -1.33 -14.76 19.20
C VAL A 34 -1.42 -14.64 17.66
N THR A 35 -1.01 -13.51 17.07
CA THR A 35 -0.90 -13.34 15.62
C THR A 35 0.42 -12.66 15.29
N ALA A 36 1.39 -13.46 14.83
CA ALA A 36 2.72 -12.99 14.41
C ALA A 36 2.71 -12.12 13.13
N ASP A 37 1.54 -11.76 12.60
CA ASP A 37 1.38 -10.82 11.48
C ASP A 37 0.02 -10.08 11.56
N PRO A 38 -0.07 -9.00 12.36
CA PRO A 38 -1.33 -8.26 12.55
C PRO A 38 -1.80 -7.58 11.25
N LEU A 39 -0.90 -7.25 10.33
CA LEU A 39 -1.24 -6.62 9.06
C LEU A 39 -2.00 -7.59 8.15
N CYS A 40 -1.48 -8.80 7.95
CA CYS A 40 -2.15 -9.82 7.13
C CYS A 40 -3.51 -10.24 7.71
N GLY A 41 -3.63 -10.27 9.04
CA GLY A 41 -4.90 -10.50 9.73
C GLY A 41 -5.93 -9.41 9.42
N GLN A 42 -5.54 -8.13 9.53
CA GLN A 42 -6.42 -7.01 9.20
C GLN A 42 -6.85 -7.01 7.72
N ILE A 43 -5.92 -7.30 6.80
CA ILE A 43 -6.23 -7.43 5.37
C ILE A 43 -7.26 -8.54 5.15
N SER A 44 -7.05 -9.72 5.76
CA SER A 44 -7.98 -10.85 5.65
C SER A 44 -9.40 -10.47 6.10
N THR A 45 -9.52 -9.79 7.24
CA THR A 45 -10.81 -9.35 7.76
C THR A 45 -11.48 -8.37 6.79
N ARG A 46 -10.75 -7.35 6.30
CA ARG A 46 -11.31 -6.39 5.34
C ARG A 46 -11.75 -7.03 4.04
N MET A 47 -10.96 -7.96 3.50
CA MET A 47 -11.31 -8.70 2.29
C MET A 47 -12.62 -9.45 2.46
N ARG A 48 -12.82 -10.10 3.62
CA ARG A 48 -14.05 -10.84 3.92
C ARG A 48 -15.25 -9.90 4.04
N THR A 49 -15.12 -8.84 4.85
CA THR A 49 -16.18 -7.81 4.98
C THR A 49 -16.53 -7.18 3.63
N PHE A 50 -15.56 -6.97 2.74
CA PHE A 50 -15.81 -6.48 1.39
C PHE A 50 -16.62 -7.48 0.55
N CYS A 51 -16.30 -8.78 0.63
CA CYS A 51 -17.07 -9.81 -0.06
C CYS A 51 -18.50 -9.90 0.48
N ASP A 52 -18.67 -9.87 1.80
CA ASP A 52 -19.96 -9.95 2.47
C ASP A 52 -20.85 -8.74 2.11
N ASN A 53 -20.28 -7.53 2.07
CA ASN A 53 -21.00 -6.32 1.70
C ASN A 53 -21.39 -6.26 0.22
N ASN A 54 -20.72 -7.01 -0.66
CA ASN A 54 -20.92 -6.98 -2.12
C ASN A 54 -21.36 -8.36 -2.64
N GLN A 55 -22.18 -9.09 -1.88
CA GLN A 55 -22.48 -10.50 -2.11
C GLN A 55 -23.06 -10.80 -3.52
N GLU A 56 -23.92 -9.94 -4.05
CA GLU A 56 -24.50 -10.13 -5.39
C GLU A 56 -23.43 -10.07 -6.49
N ASP A 57 -22.58 -9.03 -6.44
CA ASP A 57 -21.52 -8.84 -7.42
C ASP A 57 -20.39 -9.88 -7.26
N PHE A 58 -20.10 -10.29 -6.02
CA PHE A 58 -19.24 -11.42 -5.69
C PHE A 58 -19.73 -12.69 -6.39
N ASN A 59 -20.99 -13.07 -6.19
CA ASN A 59 -21.58 -14.27 -6.76
C ASN A 59 -21.59 -14.22 -8.29
N ARG A 60 -21.93 -13.08 -8.88
CA ARG A 60 -21.92 -12.88 -10.34
C ARG A 60 -20.52 -13.03 -10.93
N THR A 61 -19.53 -12.36 -10.33
CA THR A 61 -18.15 -12.36 -10.81
C THR A 61 -17.54 -13.76 -10.73
N ILE A 62 -17.71 -14.43 -9.59
CA ILE A 62 -17.17 -15.78 -9.38
C ILE A 62 -17.85 -16.82 -10.27
N THR A 63 -19.16 -16.76 -10.46
CA THR A 63 -19.88 -17.66 -11.38
C THR A 63 -19.37 -17.48 -12.81
N THR A 64 -19.26 -16.24 -13.29
CA THR A 64 -18.72 -15.94 -14.63
C THR A 64 -17.29 -16.46 -14.80
N LEU A 65 -16.43 -16.32 -13.77
CA LEU A 65 -15.06 -16.82 -13.82
C LEU A 65 -15.00 -18.35 -13.81
N LYS A 66 -15.86 -19.02 -13.04
CA LYS A 66 -15.94 -20.49 -12.99
C LYS A 66 -16.42 -21.09 -14.31
N GLU A 67 -17.33 -20.42 -15.01
CA GLU A 67 -17.81 -20.84 -16.34
C GLU A 67 -16.72 -20.70 -17.41
N LYS A 68 -15.91 -19.63 -17.33
CA LYS A 68 -14.82 -19.39 -18.29
C LYS A 68 -13.55 -20.18 -18.00
N LEU A 69 -13.28 -20.46 -16.73
CA LEU A 69 -12.03 -21.08 -16.25
C LEU A 69 -12.35 -22.26 -15.33
N GLU A 70 -12.37 -23.46 -15.90
CA GLU A 70 -12.60 -24.71 -15.16
C GLU A 70 -11.58 -24.90 -14.01
N VAL A 71 -10.39 -24.33 -14.15
CA VAL A 71 -9.33 -24.40 -13.13
C VAL A 71 -9.67 -23.56 -11.91
N VAL A 72 -10.27 -22.38 -12.10
CA VAL A 72 -10.77 -21.57 -10.97
C VAL A 72 -11.87 -22.33 -10.24
N LYS A 73 -12.78 -22.99 -10.97
CA LYS A 73 -13.82 -23.83 -10.38
C LYS A 73 -13.24 -24.97 -9.53
N ARG A 74 -12.29 -25.74 -10.08
CA ARG A 74 -11.61 -26.84 -9.37
C ARG A 74 -10.94 -26.38 -8.09
N TYR A 75 -10.14 -25.32 -8.17
CA TYR A 75 -9.40 -24.82 -7.00
C TYR A 75 -10.32 -24.19 -5.95
N CYS A 76 -11.36 -23.45 -6.35
CA CYS A 76 -12.33 -22.89 -5.41
C CYS A 76 -13.22 -23.96 -4.73
N GLN A 77 -13.35 -25.16 -5.31
CA GLN A 77 -14.02 -26.28 -4.65
C GLN A 77 -13.14 -26.92 -3.58
N LYS A 78 -11.82 -27.05 -3.83
CA LYS A 78 -10.86 -27.60 -2.87
C LYS A 78 -10.52 -26.63 -1.73
N TYR A 79 -10.41 -25.33 -2.03
CA TYR A 79 -9.92 -24.32 -1.09
C TYR A 79 -11.00 -23.30 -0.73
N LYS A 80 -11.45 -23.32 0.51
CA LYS A 80 -12.33 -22.28 1.07
C LYS A 80 -11.52 -21.00 1.34
N GLY A 81 -12.09 -19.83 1.06
CA GLY A 81 -11.36 -18.55 1.09
C GLY A 81 -10.75 -18.14 -0.26
N LEU A 82 -10.59 -19.08 -1.20
CA LEU A 82 -9.97 -18.77 -2.49
C LEU A 82 -10.88 -17.94 -3.40
N ALA A 83 -12.19 -18.15 -3.35
CA ALA A 83 -13.15 -17.36 -4.12
C ALA A 83 -13.11 -15.89 -3.70
N GLU A 84 -13.03 -15.63 -2.39
CA GLU A 84 -12.87 -14.30 -1.80
C GLU A 84 -11.57 -13.64 -2.27
N LEU A 85 -10.46 -14.38 -2.24
CA LEU A 85 -9.16 -13.92 -2.72
C LEU A 85 -9.20 -13.56 -4.22
N VAL A 86 -9.79 -14.43 -5.06
CA VAL A 86 -9.92 -14.22 -6.51
C VAL A 86 -10.80 -13.01 -6.81
N TYR A 87 -11.92 -12.86 -6.09
CA TYR A 87 -12.83 -11.73 -6.25
C TYR A 87 -12.14 -10.40 -5.91
N VAL A 88 -11.49 -10.32 -4.75
CA VAL A 88 -10.75 -9.11 -4.34
C VAL A 88 -9.65 -8.78 -5.34
N LEU A 89 -8.93 -9.79 -5.85
CA LEU A 89 -7.91 -9.57 -6.89
C LEU A 89 -8.50 -8.97 -8.17
N CYS A 90 -9.66 -9.47 -8.62
CA CYS A 90 -10.34 -8.92 -9.79
C CYS A 90 -10.76 -7.47 -9.57
N LYS A 91 -11.29 -7.15 -8.39
CA LYS A 91 -11.72 -5.79 -8.05
C LYS A 91 -10.55 -4.83 -7.88
N TRP A 92 -9.45 -5.27 -7.28
CA TRP A 92 -8.21 -4.51 -7.28
C TRP A 92 -7.73 -4.20 -8.70
N ALA A 93 -7.80 -5.19 -9.61
CA ALA A 93 -7.39 -4.99 -11.00
C ALA A 93 -8.34 -4.05 -11.78
N ASP A 94 -9.64 -4.07 -11.47
CA ASP A 94 -10.60 -3.11 -12.01
C ASP A 94 -10.31 -1.68 -11.48
N LEU A 95 -9.98 -1.52 -10.19
CA LEU A 95 -9.62 -0.22 -9.58
C LEU A 95 -8.35 0.39 -10.19
N GLU A 96 -7.33 -0.44 -10.45
CA GLU A 96 -6.09 -0.01 -11.10
C GLU A 96 -6.20 0.01 -12.65
N ARG A 97 -7.42 -0.19 -13.20
CA ARG A 97 -7.71 -0.20 -14.64
C ARG A 97 -6.81 -1.14 -15.47
N LEU A 98 -6.35 -2.22 -14.84
CA LEU A 98 -5.43 -3.19 -15.47
C LEU A 98 -6.12 -3.97 -16.59
N CYS A 99 -7.43 -4.19 -16.46
CA CYS A 99 -8.22 -4.97 -17.40
C CYS A 99 -8.65 -4.21 -18.67
N GLU A 100 -8.32 -2.92 -18.79
CA GLU A 100 -8.58 -2.11 -20.00
C GLU A 100 -7.53 -2.35 -21.10
N GLY A 101 -6.39 -2.92 -20.73
CA GLY A 101 -5.27 -3.19 -21.64
C GLY A 101 -5.16 -4.65 -22.08
N ARG A 102 -3.91 -5.15 -22.16
CA ARG A 102 -3.63 -6.55 -22.56
C ARG A 102 -3.87 -7.57 -21.45
N VAL A 103 -3.85 -7.11 -20.20
CA VAL A 103 -4.12 -7.95 -19.03
C VAL A 103 -5.63 -8.17 -18.97
N ARG A 104 -6.05 -9.43 -18.84
CA ARG A 104 -7.46 -9.77 -18.62
C ARG A 104 -7.60 -10.39 -17.24
N ARG A 105 -8.81 -10.33 -16.66
CA ARG A 105 -9.11 -10.93 -15.35
C ARG A 105 -8.72 -12.41 -15.31
N GLU A 106 -8.94 -13.13 -16.41
CA GLU A 106 -8.60 -14.54 -16.52
C GLU A 106 -7.09 -14.79 -16.36
N HIS A 107 -6.25 -13.93 -16.95
CA HIS A 107 -4.79 -14.03 -16.79
C HIS A 107 -4.37 -13.84 -15.33
N LEU A 108 -4.98 -12.87 -14.63
CA LEU A 108 -4.67 -12.61 -13.22
C LEU A 108 -5.07 -13.78 -12.32
N CYS A 109 -6.24 -14.36 -12.57
CA CYS A 109 -6.71 -15.53 -11.83
C CYS A 109 -5.75 -16.72 -12.03
N VAL A 110 -5.38 -17.03 -13.27
CA VAL A 110 -4.45 -18.14 -13.54
C VAL A 110 -3.06 -17.85 -12.98
N LEU A 111 -2.58 -16.60 -13.07
CA LEU A 111 -1.30 -16.20 -12.50
C LEU A 111 -1.26 -16.36 -10.98
N LEU A 112 -2.35 -16.00 -10.29
CA LEU A 112 -2.50 -16.21 -8.85
C LEU A 112 -2.43 -17.70 -8.50
N LEU A 113 -3.13 -18.55 -9.24
CA LEU A 113 -3.10 -20.01 -9.02
C LEU A 113 -1.70 -20.58 -9.29
N GLN A 114 -1.03 -20.15 -10.36
CA GLN A 114 0.35 -20.59 -10.67
C GLN A 114 1.33 -20.18 -9.58
N PHE A 115 1.17 -18.98 -9.04
CA PHE A 115 1.92 -18.51 -7.88
C PHE A 115 1.62 -19.37 -6.66
N GLY A 116 0.35 -19.61 -6.34
CA GLY A 116 -0.07 -20.38 -5.17
C GLY A 116 0.39 -21.84 -5.16
N ILE A 117 0.50 -22.48 -6.32
CA ILE A 117 1.05 -23.86 -6.44
C ILE A 117 2.59 -23.86 -6.37
N GLY A 118 3.23 -22.71 -6.43
CA GLY A 118 4.70 -22.60 -6.43
C GLY A 118 5.36 -22.89 -7.78
N HIS A 119 4.62 -22.83 -8.90
CA HIS A 119 5.21 -22.91 -10.25
C HIS A 119 6.12 -21.71 -10.54
N MET A 120 5.93 -20.60 -9.83
CA MET A 120 6.66 -19.36 -10.00
C MET A 120 7.80 -19.25 -9.00
N LYS A 121 8.84 -20.06 -9.19
CA LYS A 121 10.07 -19.95 -8.39
C LYS A 121 10.77 -18.62 -8.70
N SER A 122 11.12 -17.89 -7.66
CA SER A 122 11.99 -16.71 -7.68
C SER A 122 13.13 -16.97 -6.70
N GLU A 123 14.37 -16.76 -7.10
CA GLU A 123 15.56 -17.03 -6.27
C GLU A 123 15.57 -16.23 -4.96
N ASN A 124 14.80 -15.12 -4.90
CA ASN A 124 14.79 -14.18 -3.77
C ASN A 124 13.54 -14.26 -2.88
N ILE A 125 12.58 -15.15 -3.18
CA ILE A 125 11.39 -15.36 -2.34
C ILE A 125 11.39 -16.82 -1.91
N THR A 126 11.38 -17.06 -0.59
CA THR A 126 11.09 -18.39 -0.03
C THR A 126 9.83 -18.91 -0.70
N SER A 127 9.89 -20.10 -1.32
CA SER A 127 8.80 -20.64 -2.15
C SER A 127 7.49 -20.66 -1.36
N PHE A 128 6.68 -19.62 -1.52
CA PHE A 128 5.40 -19.48 -0.83
C PHE A 128 4.35 -20.20 -1.66
N ALA A 129 4.23 -21.50 -1.42
CA ALA A 129 3.15 -22.31 -1.96
C ALA A 129 2.05 -22.41 -0.90
N PHE A 130 0.85 -21.93 -1.22
CA PHE A 130 -0.34 -22.05 -0.37
C PHE A 130 -1.42 -22.93 -0.99
N LEU A 131 -1.19 -23.43 -2.21
CA LEU A 131 -2.03 -24.38 -2.92
C LEU A 131 -1.21 -25.62 -3.26
N GLU A 132 -1.84 -26.78 -3.22
CA GLU A 132 -1.31 -28.02 -3.77
C GLU A 132 -1.73 -28.15 -5.23
N ARG A 133 -0.98 -28.93 -6.00
CA ARG A 133 -1.39 -29.26 -7.38
C ARG A 133 -2.63 -30.14 -7.35
N VAL A 134 -3.66 -29.77 -8.12
CA VAL A 134 -4.90 -30.55 -8.25
C VAL A 134 -5.03 -31.03 -9.69
N ASP A 135 -4.74 -32.31 -9.87
CA ASP A 135 -4.82 -32.96 -11.17
C ASP A 135 -6.27 -33.01 -11.67
N ARG A 136 -6.47 -32.98 -12.99
CA ARG A 136 -7.79 -33.02 -13.63
C ARG A 136 -8.60 -34.27 -13.30
N VAL A 137 -7.91 -35.37 -12.98
CA VAL A 137 -8.49 -36.71 -12.83
C VAL A 137 -9.03 -36.94 -11.42
N ASN A 138 -8.40 -36.36 -10.40
CA ASN A 138 -8.69 -36.64 -8.98
C ASN A 138 -9.70 -35.67 -8.35
N ALA A 139 -10.38 -34.84 -9.15
CA ALA A 139 -11.30 -33.82 -8.66
C ALA A 139 -12.58 -34.37 -8.01
N HIS A 140 -12.84 -35.68 -8.13
CA HIS A 140 -14.06 -36.34 -7.65
C HIS A 140 -13.85 -37.26 -6.43
N GLU A 141 -12.61 -37.48 -5.99
CA GLU A 141 -12.33 -38.31 -4.81
C GLU A 141 -12.30 -37.43 -3.56
N SER A 142 -13.36 -37.54 -2.74
CA SER A 142 -13.55 -36.97 -1.39
C SER A 142 -12.41 -36.08 -0.87
N VAL A 143 -12.35 -34.85 -1.37
CA VAL A 143 -11.27 -33.92 -1.01
C VAL A 143 -11.68 -33.21 0.27
N GLU A 144 -10.95 -33.44 1.36
CA GLU A 144 -11.04 -32.59 2.55
C GLU A 144 -10.90 -31.12 2.10
N MET A 145 -11.93 -30.31 2.38
CA MET A 145 -11.91 -28.91 2.03
C MET A 145 -10.89 -28.18 2.91
N ILE A 146 -9.88 -27.58 2.29
CA ILE A 146 -8.82 -26.86 2.99
C ILE A 146 -9.26 -25.40 3.18
N ASP A 147 -9.36 -24.93 4.42
CA ASP A 147 -9.73 -23.54 4.70
C ASP A 147 -8.49 -22.63 4.70
N LEU A 148 -8.31 -21.80 3.67
CA LEU A 148 -7.19 -20.85 3.61
C LEU A 148 -7.23 -19.81 4.73
N ASN A 149 -8.38 -19.60 5.37
CA ASN A 149 -8.50 -18.69 6.51
C ASN A 149 -7.91 -19.28 7.79
N SER A 150 -7.75 -20.61 7.86
CA SER A 150 -7.10 -21.30 8.98
C SER A 150 -5.58 -21.12 8.98
N ASN A 151 -5.00 -20.76 7.83
CA ASN A 151 -3.58 -20.44 7.73
C ASN A 151 -3.27 -19.14 8.48
N PHE A 152 -2.08 -19.07 9.09
CA PHE A 152 -1.59 -17.86 9.74
C PHE A 152 -1.60 -16.66 8.78
N GLY A 153 -2.35 -15.60 9.12
CA GLY A 153 -2.52 -14.41 8.27
C GLY A 153 -3.57 -14.55 7.16
N GLY A 154 -4.25 -15.70 7.06
CA GLY A 154 -5.40 -15.97 6.20
C GLY A 154 -5.19 -15.69 4.72
N ILE A 155 -6.29 -15.36 4.03
CA ILE A 155 -6.29 -14.97 2.62
C ILE A 155 -5.54 -13.66 2.37
N GLY A 156 -5.42 -12.79 3.40
CA GLY A 156 -4.67 -11.54 3.33
C GLY A 156 -3.17 -11.76 3.20
N LYS A 157 -2.61 -12.77 3.86
CA LYS A 157 -1.22 -13.19 3.63
C LYS A 157 -1.00 -13.68 2.21
N CYS A 158 -1.94 -14.46 1.67
CA CYS A 158 -1.86 -14.94 0.29
C CYS A 158 -1.89 -13.79 -0.71
N PHE A 159 -2.79 -12.82 -0.49
CA PHE A 159 -2.89 -11.61 -1.31
C PHE A 159 -1.61 -10.75 -1.24
N LEU A 160 -1.11 -10.50 -0.04
CA LEU A 160 0.08 -9.67 0.15
C LEU A 160 1.34 -10.33 -0.41
N ALA A 161 1.49 -11.65 -0.23
CA ALA A 161 2.58 -12.42 -0.83
C ALA A 161 2.52 -12.40 -2.37
N PHE A 162 1.31 -12.46 -2.94
CA PHE A 162 1.15 -12.33 -4.39
C PHE A 162 1.52 -10.93 -4.89
N LEU A 163 1.07 -9.86 -4.22
CA LEU A 163 1.48 -8.49 -4.56
C LEU A 163 3.00 -8.28 -4.42
N GLN A 164 3.60 -8.84 -3.37
CA GLN A 164 5.05 -8.82 -3.19
C GLN A 164 5.74 -9.48 -4.38
N TYR A 165 5.30 -10.68 -4.78
CA TYR A 165 5.84 -11.38 -5.93
C TYR A 165 5.76 -10.53 -7.22
N LEU A 166 4.58 -9.97 -7.51
CA LEU A 166 4.38 -9.09 -8.66
C LEU A 166 5.25 -7.83 -8.61
N SER A 167 5.58 -7.33 -7.41
CA SER A 167 6.46 -6.16 -7.23
C SER A 167 7.95 -6.47 -7.41
N THR A 168 8.34 -7.74 -7.52
CA THR A 168 9.77 -8.09 -7.61
C THR A 168 10.37 -7.80 -8.99
N ARG A 169 11.68 -7.50 -8.98
CA ARG A 169 12.48 -7.43 -10.20
C ARG A 169 12.55 -8.76 -10.96
N ALA A 170 12.45 -9.89 -10.25
CA ALA A 170 12.41 -11.21 -10.88
C ALA A 170 11.15 -11.40 -11.74
N PHE A 171 10.00 -10.88 -11.27
CA PHE A 171 8.77 -10.83 -12.04
C PHE A 171 8.90 -9.91 -13.27
N GLU A 172 9.43 -8.70 -13.07
CA GLU A 172 9.68 -7.73 -14.15
C GLU A 172 10.61 -8.29 -15.25
N ALA A 173 11.70 -8.93 -14.85
CA ALA A 173 12.75 -9.42 -15.73
C ALA A 173 12.41 -10.74 -16.44
N LYS A 174 11.26 -11.35 -16.12
CA LYS A 174 10.85 -12.63 -16.73
C LYS A 174 10.73 -12.47 -18.25
N LYS A 175 11.07 -13.52 -19.00
CA LYS A 175 11.02 -13.45 -20.47
C LYS A 175 9.66 -13.82 -21.02
N LEU A 176 8.95 -14.70 -20.32
CA LEU A 176 7.73 -15.33 -20.78
C LEU A 176 6.87 -15.80 -19.59
N PHE A 177 5.56 -15.57 -19.67
CA PHE A 177 4.58 -16.27 -18.83
C PHE A 177 3.77 -17.19 -19.73
N ASN A 178 3.83 -18.48 -19.42
CA ASN A 178 3.04 -19.48 -20.11
C ASN A 178 1.82 -19.84 -19.26
N PHE A 179 0.61 -19.61 -19.78
CA PHE A 179 -0.63 -20.00 -19.10
C PHE A 179 -1.16 -21.37 -19.57
N LEU A 180 -0.56 -21.94 -20.61
CA LEU A 180 -0.82 -23.30 -21.13
C LEU A 180 -0.10 -24.40 -20.34
N VAL A 181 0.33 -24.13 -19.11
CA VAL A 181 0.92 -25.16 -18.25
C VAL A 181 -0.11 -26.29 -18.07
N PRO A 182 0.32 -27.57 -18.07
CA PRO A 182 -0.56 -28.69 -17.74
C PRO A 182 -1.38 -28.39 -16.48
N ASP A 183 -2.65 -28.82 -16.49
CA ASP A 183 -3.65 -28.59 -15.43
C ASP A 183 -4.25 -27.19 -15.33
N MET A 184 -3.61 -26.14 -15.88
CA MET A 184 -4.11 -24.74 -15.91
C MET A 184 -5.01 -24.43 -17.10
N GLY A 185 -4.74 -25.05 -18.26
CA GLY A 185 -5.67 -25.09 -19.39
C GLY A 185 -6.10 -23.75 -20.01
N TYR A 186 -5.35 -22.67 -19.79
CA TYR A 186 -5.71 -21.36 -20.34
C TYR A 186 -4.82 -21.01 -21.55
N PRO A 187 -5.36 -20.94 -22.78
CA PRO A 187 -4.59 -20.76 -24.00
C PRO A 187 -4.14 -19.32 -24.19
N SER A 188 -3.13 -18.91 -23.41
CA SER A 188 -2.49 -17.60 -23.53
C SER A 188 -1.02 -17.67 -23.14
N VAL A 189 -0.24 -16.74 -23.68
CA VAL A 189 1.17 -16.56 -23.37
C VAL A 189 1.45 -15.06 -23.34
N TRP A 190 2.12 -14.58 -22.31
CA TRP A 190 2.66 -13.22 -22.29
C TRP A 190 4.15 -13.21 -22.62
N LYS A 191 4.53 -12.27 -23.50
CA LYS A 191 5.91 -11.96 -23.84
C LYS A 191 6.39 -10.76 -23.02
N ARG A 192 7.72 -10.63 -22.88
CA ARG A 192 8.37 -9.57 -22.10
C ARG A 192 7.73 -8.21 -22.32
N GLY A 193 7.30 -7.60 -21.21
CA GLY A 193 6.73 -6.24 -21.17
C GLY A 193 5.21 -6.19 -21.11
N GLU A 194 4.50 -7.27 -21.44
CA GLU A 194 3.03 -7.26 -21.46
C GLU A 194 2.39 -7.16 -20.07
N TRP A 195 3.16 -7.44 -19.01
CA TRP A 195 2.75 -7.33 -17.61
C TRP A 195 3.36 -6.13 -16.89
N PHE A 196 4.00 -5.18 -17.59
CA PHE A 196 4.64 -4.03 -16.92
C PHE A 196 3.63 -3.14 -16.18
N GLU A 197 2.43 -2.96 -16.72
CA GLU A 197 1.37 -2.23 -16.01
C GLU A 197 0.95 -2.96 -14.73
N LEU A 198 0.85 -4.29 -14.78
CA LEU A 198 0.59 -5.12 -13.59
C LEU A 198 1.71 -5.00 -12.55
N HIS A 199 2.98 -5.06 -12.99
CA HIS A 199 4.14 -4.89 -12.12
C HIS A 199 4.14 -3.50 -11.44
N ARG A 200 3.89 -2.44 -12.21
CA ARG A 200 3.84 -1.05 -11.71
C ARG A 200 2.72 -0.87 -10.69
N ALA A 201 1.52 -1.36 -10.98
CA ALA A 201 0.39 -1.31 -10.05
C ALA A 201 0.65 -2.12 -8.78
N ALA A 202 1.32 -3.27 -8.89
CA ALA A 202 1.71 -4.09 -7.75
C ALA A 202 2.74 -3.40 -6.86
N ILE A 203 3.81 -2.79 -7.41
CA ILE A 203 4.79 -1.99 -6.65
C ILE A 203 4.07 -0.92 -5.83
N LYS A 204 3.23 -0.12 -6.51
CA LYS A 204 2.48 0.97 -5.90
C LYS A 204 1.58 0.47 -4.76
N THR A 205 0.82 -0.61 -5.01
CA THR A 205 -0.11 -1.16 -4.01
C THR A 205 0.63 -1.79 -2.84
N PHE A 206 1.63 -2.64 -3.11
CA PHE A 206 2.39 -3.38 -2.11
C PHE A 206 3.12 -2.46 -1.13
N TYR A 207 3.94 -1.53 -1.64
CA TYR A 207 4.70 -0.63 -0.78
C TYR A 207 3.81 0.38 -0.06
N ARG A 208 2.68 0.79 -0.65
CA ARG A 208 1.71 1.62 0.06
C ARG A 208 1.10 0.87 1.24
N ILE A 209 0.67 -0.38 1.07
CA ILE A 209 0.15 -1.21 2.16
C ILE A 209 1.21 -1.38 3.25
N LEU A 210 2.45 -1.72 2.89
CA LEU A 210 3.53 -1.90 3.87
C LEU A 210 3.90 -0.63 4.64
N PHE A 211 4.13 0.49 3.94
CA PHE A 211 4.66 1.69 4.58
C PHE A 211 3.60 2.57 5.23
N THR A 212 2.39 2.60 4.70
CA THR A 212 1.33 3.46 5.25
C THR A 212 0.31 2.69 6.09
N SER A 213 0.32 1.36 6.06
CA SER A 213 -0.74 0.51 6.62
C SER A 213 -2.14 0.85 6.09
N ARG A 214 -2.21 1.64 5.00
CA ARG A 214 -3.45 2.03 4.33
C ARG A 214 -3.83 0.96 3.33
N MET A 215 -5.12 0.68 3.31
CA MET A 215 -5.69 -0.29 2.39
C MET A 215 -6.76 0.36 1.51
N ASP A 216 -6.70 1.67 1.31
CA ASP A 216 -7.63 2.45 0.44
C ASP A 216 -7.56 2.02 -1.04
N MET A 217 -6.55 1.21 -1.41
CA MET A 217 -6.41 0.59 -2.73
C MET A 217 -7.06 -0.80 -2.80
N LEU A 218 -7.50 -1.33 -1.66
CA LEU A 218 -8.43 -2.45 -1.64
C LEU A 218 -9.83 -1.90 -1.87
N PRO A 219 -10.68 -2.64 -2.59
CA PRO A 219 -12.07 -2.26 -2.78
C PRO A 219 -12.76 -2.02 -1.43
N GLU A 220 -13.28 -0.81 -1.24
CA GLU A 220 -14.14 -0.50 -0.09
C GLU A 220 -15.61 -0.61 -0.49
N SER A 221 -16.44 -0.99 0.48
CA SER A 221 -17.90 -0.98 0.32
C SER A 221 -18.36 0.44 0.01
N GLY A 222 -19.00 0.64 -1.15
CA GLY A 222 -19.50 1.94 -1.60
C GLY A 222 -18.71 2.63 -2.72
N GLN A 223 -17.52 2.14 -3.11
CA GLN A 223 -16.71 2.76 -4.18
C GLN A 223 -17.05 2.31 -5.62
N ILE A 224 -18.20 1.65 -5.83
CA ILE A 224 -18.69 1.33 -7.19
C ILE A 224 -19.11 2.63 -7.95
N SER A 225 -19.22 3.77 -7.26
CA SER A 225 -19.39 5.08 -7.88
C SER A 225 -18.05 5.75 -8.15
N LEU A 226 -17.71 5.86 -9.43
CA LEU A 226 -16.67 6.73 -9.96
C LEU A 226 -16.87 8.18 -9.46
N CYS A 227 -15.77 8.86 -9.13
CA CYS A 227 -15.66 10.32 -9.02
C CYS A 227 -16.20 11.00 -7.74
N ASP A 228 -15.49 10.86 -6.59
CA ASP A 228 -15.34 11.95 -5.58
C ASP A 228 -14.34 11.65 -4.43
N SER A 229 -13.36 10.77 -4.67
CA SER A 229 -12.49 10.26 -3.59
C SER A 229 -11.53 11.31 -2.97
N SER A 230 -11.39 12.50 -3.53
CA SER A 230 -10.46 13.52 -3.02
C SER A 230 -10.85 14.08 -1.65
N ALA A 231 -12.12 14.00 -1.25
CA ALA A 231 -12.59 14.59 0.01
C ALA A 231 -12.27 13.76 1.26
N TYR A 232 -12.12 12.43 1.13
CA TYR A 232 -11.94 11.52 2.27
C TYR A 232 -10.56 10.84 2.33
N LEU A 233 -9.71 11.07 1.33
CA LEU A 233 -8.35 10.54 1.29
C LEU A 233 -7.47 11.25 2.33
N MET A 234 -7.35 10.63 3.51
CA MET A 234 -6.30 11.00 4.46
C MET A 234 -4.95 10.76 3.79
N THR A 235 -4.06 11.74 3.80
CA THR A 235 -2.74 11.75 3.16
C THR A 235 -1.70 12.19 4.18
N GLU A 236 -0.50 11.60 4.12
CA GLU A 236 0.63 12.08 4.90
C GLU A 236 1.27 13.21 4.09
N ALA A 237 1.42 14.39 4.69
CA ALA A 237 2.07 15.51 4.05
C ALA A 237 3.58 15.25 3.94
N GLU A 238 4.16 15.65 2.82
CA GLU A 238 5.61 15.75 2.70
C GLU A 238 6.14 16.65 3.84
N PRO A 239 7.06 16.14 4.69
CA PRO A 239 7.59 16.92 5.80
C PRO A 239 8.26 18.19 5.31
N PHE A 240 7.93 19.32 5.92
CA PHE A 240 8.54 20.61 5.59
C PHE A 240 9.11 21.29 6.83
N VAL A 241 10.02 22.23 6.61
CA VAL A 241 10.76 22.91 7.68
C VAL A 241 10.16 24.30 7.89
N LEU A 242 9.81 24.61 9.14
CA LEU A 242 9.44 25.93 9.60
C LEU A 242 10.59 26.50 10.43
N GLU A 243 10.85 27.80 10.29
CA GLU A 243 11.79 28.50 11.14
C GLU A 243 11.04 29.17 12.31
N ILE A 244 11.41 28.87 13.56
CA ILE A 244 10.82 29.39 14.80
C ILE A 244 11.94 29.99 15.66
N PRO A 245 11.75 31.17 16.29
CA PRO A 245 12.75 31.77 17.17
C PRO A 245 13.16 30.85 18.33
N MET A 246 14.44 30.91 18.73
CA MET A 246 14.98 30.04 19.80
C MET A 246 14.38 30.32 21.17
N ASP A 247 14.01 31.58 21.41
CA ASP A 247 13.59 32.12 22.70
C ASP A 247 12.24 31.56 23.19
N LEU A 248 11.56 30.79 22.34
CA LEU A 248 10.17 30.33 22.51
C LEU A 248 10.04 28.80 22.58
N SER A 249 11.14 28.10 22.86
CA SER A 249 11.23 26.62 22.82
C SER A 249 10.39 25.85 23.83
N SER A 250 9.86 26.51 24.86
CA SER A 250 9.03 25.87 25.89
C SER A 250 7.58 25.64 25.48
N SER A 251 7.12 26.20 24.36
CA SER A 251 5.71 26.17 23.92
C SER A 251 5.48 25.28 22.69
N ASP A 252 6.46 24.49 22.24
CA ASP A 252 6.34 23.69 21.00
C ASP A 252 5.19 22.66 21.05
N GLU A 253 4.90 22.08 22.21
CA GLU A 253 3.76 21.15 22.39
C GLU A 253 2.42 21.88 22.31
N GLU A 254 2.29 23.02 23.00
CA GLU A 254 1.08 23.87 22.95
C GLU A 254 0.84 24.43 21.55
N LEU A 255 1.91 24.84 20.87
CA LEU A 255 1.90 25.30 19.48
C LEU A 255 1.43 24.17 18.55
N GLY A 256 1.95 22.96 18.76
CA GLY A 256 1.54 21.76 18.02
C GLY A 256 0.06 21.46 18.18
N GLU A 257 -0.45 21.44 19.42
CA GLU A 257 -1.87 21.21 19.68
C GLU A 257 -2.75 22.28 19.04
N LYS A 258 -2.35 23.55 19.13
CA LYS A 258 -3.11 24.68 18.60
C LYS A 258 -3.18 24.66 17.06
N VAL A 259 -2.04 24.40 16.42
CA VAL A 259 -1.97 24.22 14.96
C VAL A 259 -2.77 22.99 14.53
N GLN A 260 -2.72 21.90 15.29
CA GLN A 260 -3.48 20.69 14.99
C GLN A 260 -5.00 20.94 15.06
N ARG A 261 -5.49 21.63 16.10
CA ARG A 261 -6.91 22.02 16.22
C ARG A 261 -7.35 22.92 15.07
N CYS A 262 -6.56 23.93 14.72
CA CYS A 262 -6.94 24.91 13.70
C CYS A 262 -6.88 24.36 12.27
N SER A 263 -5.92 23.47 11.99
CA SER A 263 -5.77 22.84 10.67
C SER A 263 -6.69 21.64 10.47
N ASN A 264 -7.30 21.12 11.54
CA ASN A 264 -8.11 19.90 11.54
C ASN A 264 -7.35 18.67 11.01
N VAL A 265 -6.03 18.66 11.20
CA VAL A 265 -5.14 17.54 10.83
C VAL A 265 -5.24 16.48 11.93
N ARG A 266 -5.32 15.20 11.53
CA ARG A 266 -5.53 14.09 12.49
C ARG A 266 -4.30 13.82 13.34
N TYR A 267 -3.11 13.93 12.76
CA TYR A 267 -1.84 13.87 13.51
C TYR A 267 -0.89 14.95 13.01
N LEU A 268 -0.34 15.73 13.94
CA LEU A 268 0.71 16.70 13.69
C LEU A 268 1.88 16.40 14.62
N ARG A 269 3.10 16.38 14.09
CA ARG A 269 4.32 16.24 14.89
C ARG A 269 5.32 17.33 14.53
N LEU A 270 5.75 18.06 15.55
CA LEU A 270 6.79 19.06 15.47
C LEU A 270 8.10 18.46 16.03
N ARG A 271 9.21 18.61 15.30
CA ARG A 271 10.53 18.14 15.75
C ARG A 271 11.60 19.19 15.45
N ARG A 272 12.25 19.72 16.49
CA ARG A 272 13.41 20.60 16.30
C ARG A 272 14.62 19.85 15.77
N ILE A 273 15.37 20.50 14.89
CA ILE A 273 16.65 19.98 14.39
C ILE A 273 17.74 20.29 15.44
N PRO A 274 18.45 19.29 16.00
CA PRO A 274 19.41 19.51 17.09
C PRO A 274 20.52 20.50 16.74
N GLU A 275 21.00 20.47 15.50
CA GLU A 275 22.08 21.31 14.98
C GLU A 275 21.64 22.74 14.63
N ARG A 276 20.33 22.94 14.42
CA ARG A 276 19.73 24.23 14.06
C ARG A 276 18.43 24.40 14.85
N LYS A 277 18.55 24.81 16.11
CA LYS A 277 17.43 24.96 17.06
C LYS A 277 16.33 25.94 16.60
N ASN A 278 16.61 26.77 15.61
CA ASN A 278 15.65 27.68 14.97
C ASN A 278 14.78 26.97 13.91
N ARG A 279 15.01 25.68 13.63
CA ARG A 279 14.32 24.93 12.58
C ARG A 279 13.51 23.78 13.18
N VAL A 280 12.26 23.73 12.79
CA VAL A 280 11.29 22.72 13.21
C VAL A 280 10.78 21.99 11.98
N VAL A 281 10.97 20.68 11.95
CA VAL A 281 10.38 19.80 10.95
C VAL A 281 8.95 19.51 11.36
N ILE A 282 8.02 19.71 10.42
CA ILE A 282 6.59 19.47 10.60
C ILE A 282 6.23 18.26 9.77
N SER A 283 5.68 17.23 10.43
CA SER A 283 5.10 16.06 9.79
C SER A 283 3.61 16.01 10.12
N ALA A 284 2.76 15.83 9.11
CA ALA A 284 1.32 15.96 9.26
C ALA A 284 0.56 14.85 8.53
N TYR A 285 -0.57 14.42 9.08
CA TYR A 285 -1.45 13.40 8.51
C TYR A 285 -2.90 13.86 8.59
N GLY A 286 -3.57 14.00 7.45
CA GLY A 286 -4.93 14.51 7.40
C GLY A 286 -5.52 14.45 6.00
N THR A 287 -6.78 14.85 5.83
CA THR A 287 -7.37 15.01 4.48
C THR A 287 -6.60 16.05 3.67
N LEU A 288 -6.67 15.99 2.35
CA LEU A 288 -6.04 16.98 1.48
C LEU A 288 -6.42 18.42 1.87
N GLU A 289 -7.69 18.65 2.21
CA GLU A 289 -8.18 19.94 2.70
C GLU A 289 -7.51 20.37 4.01
N SER A 290 -7.41 19.48 5.01
CA SER A 290 -6.73 19.78 6.28
C SER A 290 -5.24 20.10 6.10
N LEU A 291 -4.59 19.44 5.15
CA LEU A 291 -3.18 19.69 4.82
C LEU A 291 -2.99 21.02 4.08
N HIS A 292 -3.92 21.41 3.21
CA HIS A 292 -3.92 22.75 2.61
C HIS A 292 -4.14 23.83 3.67
N ARG A 293 -5.12 23.65 4.56
CA ARG A 293 -5.34 24.56 5.70
C ARG A 293 -4.10 24.67 6.59
N LEU A 294 -3.42 23.56 6.88
CA LEU A 294 -2.16 23.55 7.61
C LEU A 294 -1.09 24.41 6.91
N ARG A 295 -0.93 24.25 5.59
CA ARG A 295 0.02 25.05 4.81
C ARG A 295 -0.36 26.53 4.81
N ASP A 296 -1.65 26.87 4.71
CA ASP A 296 -2.12 28.26 4.73
C ASP A 296 -1.89 28.94 6.08
N ILE A 297 -2.10 28.22 7.19
CA ILE A 297 -1.84 28.70 8.55
C ILE A 297 -0.34 29.00 8.74
N LEU A 298 0.52 28.16 8.17
CA LEU A 298 1.97 28.23 8.37
C LEU A 298 2.69 29.03 7.26
N ALA A 299 1.98 29.44 6.20
CA ALA A 299 2.54 30.21 5.11
C ALA A 299 2.76 31.67 5.51
N VAL A 300 4.01 32.12 5.42
CA VAL A 300 4.37 33.53 5.55
C VAL A 300 4.19 34.18 4.19
N LYS A 301 3.27 35.15 4.07
CA LYS A 301 3.26 36.04 2.90
C LYS A 301 4.30 37.13 3.16
N PRO A 302 5.41 37.21 2.41
CA PRO A 302 6.38 38.27 2.62
C PRO A 302 5.72 39.61 2.34
N ALA A 303 5.80 40.54 3.29
CA ALA A 303 5.37 41.91 3.07
C ALA A 303 6.29 42.54 2.01
N LEU A 304 5.70 42.94 0.88
CA LEU A 304 6.37 43.63 -0.23
C LEU A 304 6.77 45.06 0.15
N SER A 305 7.58 45.25 1.18
CA SER A 305 8.27 46.52 1.45
C SER A 305 9.22 46.40 2.64
N ALA A 306 10.46 45.98 2.41
CA ALA A 306 11.54 46.27 3.35
C ALA A 306 12.87 46.39 2.59
N ARG A 307 13.15 47.59 2.09
CA ARG A 307 14.54 48.00 1.83
C ARG A 307 15.17 48.26 3.20
N GLY A 308 15.73 47.21 3.81
CA GLY A 308 16.33 47.24 5.14
C GLY A 308 17.01 45.92 5.46
N ASP A 309 17.94 45.98 6.41
CA ASP A 309 18.92 44.94 6.77
C ASP A 309 18.31 43.52 6.84
N THR A 310 18.84 42.60 6.02
CA THR A 310 18.22 41.29 5.71
C THR A 310 18.06 40.41 6.95
N LYS A 311 18.93 40.58 7.95
CA LYS A 311 18.90 39.82 9.21
C LYS A 311 17.74 40.26 10.11
N SER A 312 17.51 41.57 10.25
CA SER A 312 16.40 42.12 11.04
C SER A 312 15.05 41.82 10.37
N CYS A 313 15.00 41.87 9.04
CA CYS A 313 13.80 41.52 8.29
C CYS A 313 13.41 40.04 8.47
N ASN A 314 14.40 39.13 8.42
CA ASN A 314 14.17 37.71 8.68
C ASN A 314 13.70 37.45 10.11
N ASP A 315 14.35 38.02 11.13
CA ASP A 315 13.92 37.86 12.53
C ASP A 315 12.50 38.41 12.78
N MET A 316 12.13 39.50 12.10
CA MET A 316 10.77 40.05 12.14
C MET A 316 9.75 39.13 11.47
N MET A 317 10.08 38.53 10.32
CA MET A 317 9.21 37.53 9.67
C MET A 317 9.01 36.29 10.54
N LEU A 318 10.07 35.81 11.20
CA LEU A 318 10.01 34.66 12.11
C LEU A 318 9.09 34.92 13.32
N ARG A 319 9.15 36.12 13.89
CA ARG A 319 8.26 36.53 14.99
C ARG A 319 6.81 36.66 14.53
N GLN A 320 6.55 37.18 13.34
CA GLN A 320 5.19 37.28 12.77
C GLN A 320 4.53 35.91 12.55
N VAL A 321 5.30 34.88 12.18
CA VAL A 321 4.79 33.50 12.08
C VAL A 321 4.34 33.00 13.44
N TYR A 322 5.20 33.16 14.46
CA TYR A 322 4.88 32.74 15.81
C TYR A 322 3.67 33.49 16.37
N GLU A 323 3.63 34.82 16.24
CA GLU A 323 2.51 35.65 16.68
C GLU A 323 1.20 35.29 16.00
N ARG A 324 1.21 34.95 14.70
CA ARG A 324 0.02 34.45 14.00
C ARG A 324 -0.48 33.12 14.54
N ILE A 325 0.43 32.18 14.81
CA ILE A 325 0.04 30.88 15.37
C ILE A 325 -0.50 31.05 16.80
N VAL A 326 0.10 31.95 17.59
CA VAL A 326 -0.39 32.28 18.94
C VAL A 326 -1.73 33.01 18.90
N ALA A 327 -1.99 33.84 17.89
CA ALA A 327 -3.24 34.57 17.71
C ALA A 327 -4.39 33.73 17.12
N LEU A 328 -4.14 32.46 16.76
CA LEU A 328 -5.21 31.53 16.39
C LEU A 328 -6.17 31.34 17.59
N PRO A 329 -7.47 31.08 17.37
CA PRO A 329 -8.44 30.87 18.44
C PRO A 329 -8.18 29.59 19.25
#